data_AF-A0A962B693-F1
#
_entry.id   AF-A0A962B693-F1
#
_cell.length_a   1.000
_cell.length_b   1.000
_cell.length_c   1.000
_cell.angle_alpha   90.00
_cell.angle_beta   90.00
_cell.angle_gamma   90.00
#
_symmetry.space_group_name_H-M   'P 1'
#
loop_
_entity.id
_entity.type
_entity.pdbx_description
1 polymer ?
#
loop_
_entity_poly.entity_id
_entity_poly.type
_entity_poly.pdbx_seq_one_letter_code
_entity_poly.pdbx_strand_id
1 'polypeptide(L)'
;MSARTAFLSPDAKGRTRLWIVFWIYGVLLSHLLFAGIVLAYSQVNHLTLGLLLAGFLIYTAWIMRAIWVDADNTDTPLYGTIARYLTVAWTINAVLVSGFMFLAHLSGEPLPLPF
;
A
#
# COMPACT_ATOMS: atom_id res chain seq x y z
N MET A 1 -27.31 3.30 6.77
CA MET A 1 -26.10 2.44 6.67
C MET A 1 -24.88 3.35 6.81
N SER A 2 -23.91 3.00 7.68
CA SER A 2 -22.75 3.87 7.95
C SER A 2 -21.81 3.94 6.73
N ALA A 3 -21.14 5.06 6.51
CA ALA A 3 -20.21 5.24 5.38
C ALA A 3 -19.10 4.16 5.34
N ARG A 4 -18.69 3.63 6.51
CA ARG A 4 -17.73 2.51 6.60
C ARG A 4 -18.29 1.20 6.07
N THR A 5 -19.55 0.87 6.35
CA THR A 5 -20.18 -0.36 5.85
C THR A 5 -20.46 -0.28 4.34
N ALA A 6 -20.68 0.91 3.81
CA ALA A 6 -20.80 1.12 2.37
C ALA A 6 -19.47 0.85 1.62
N PHE A 7 -18.33 1.34 2.13
CA PHE A 7 -17.02 1.12 1.49
C PHE A 7 -16.59 -0.35 1.48
N LEU A 8 -17.01 -1.13 2.49
CA LEU A 8 -16.71 -2.55 2.58
C LEU A 8 -17.65 -3.43 1.76
N SER A 9 -18.73 -2.89 1.21
CA SER A 9 -19.65 -3.61 0.32
C SER A 9 -18.98 -3.99 -1.01
N PRO A 10 -19.09 -5.25 -1.49
CA PRO A 10 -18.57 -5.66 -2.80
C PRO A 10 -19.01 -4.75 -3.95
N ASP A 11 -20.21 -4.18 -3.86
CA ASP A 11 -20.83 -3.32 -4.88
C ASP A 11 -20.51 -1.82 -4.70
N ALA A 12 -19.58 -1.48 -3.81
CA ALA A 12 -19.22 -0.10 -3.55
C ALA A 12 -18.66 0.56 -4.82
N LYS A 13 -19.25 1.70 -5.20
CA LYS A 13 -18.77 2.55 -6.29
C LYS A 13 -18.14 3.82 -5.76
N GLY A 14 -16.92 4.06 -6.21
CA GLY A 14 -16.14 5.22 -5.84
C GLY A 14 -16.59 6.47 -6.59
N ARG A 15 -16.15 7.62 -6.09
CA ARG A 15 -16.44 8.94 -6.69
C ARG A 15 -15.17 9.68 -7.10
N THR A 16 -14.00 9.12 -6.80
CA THR A 16 -12.70 9.75 -7.06
C THR A 16 -12.15 9.23 -8.38
N ARG A 17 -11.56 10.13 -9.19
CA ARG A 17 -10.97 9.72 -10.47
C ARG A 17 -9.88 8.67 -10.24
N LEU A 18 -9.90 7.58 -11.01
CA LEU A 18 -8.97 6.46 -10.85
C LEU A 18 -7.50 6.92 -10.82
N TRP A 19 -7.12 7.87 -11.68
CA TRP A 19 -5.73 8.34 -11.76
C TRP A 19 -5.23 8.97 -10.46
N ILE A 20 -6.11 9.63 -9.68
CA ILE A 20 -5.75 10.23 -8.38
C ILE A 20 -5.47 9.12 -7.38
N VAL A 21 -6.40 8.16 -7.28
CA VAL A 21 -6.28 7.05 -6.33
C VAL A 21 -5.08 6.19 -6.66
N PHE A 22 -4.85 5.90 -7.95
CA PHE A 22 -3.75 5.08 -8.40
C PHE A 22 -2.40 5.79 -8.27
N TRP A 23 -2.21 6.97 -8.88
CA TRP A 23 -0.89 7.61 -8.93
C TRP A 23 -0.52 8.35 -7.65
N ILE A 24 -1.46 9.08 -7.05
CA ILE A 24 -1.14 9.92 -5.89
C ILE A 24 -1.14 9.09 -4.62
N TYR A 25 -2.21 8.35 -4.37
CA TYR A 25 -2.29 7.52 -3.17
C TYR A 25 -1.53 6.20 -3.37
N GLY A 26 -1.84 5.45 -4.42
CA GLY A 26 -1.27 4.13 -4.64
C GLY A 26 0.23 4.14 -4.91
N VAL A 27 0.73 5.05 -5.75
CA VAL A 27 2.15 5.11 -6.12
C VAL A 27 2.91 6.11 -5.24
N LEU A 28 2.67 7.40 -5.39
CA LEU A 28 3.51 8.43 -4.77
C LEU A 28 3.54 8.33 -3.24
N LEU A 29 2.37 8.31 -2.59
CA LEU A 29 2.30 8.27 -1.14
C LEU A 29 2.82 6.94 -0.56
N SER A 30 2.55 5.80 -1.20
CA SER A 30 3.15 4.52 -0.81
C SER A 30 4.68 4.55 -0.81
N HIS A 31 5.30 5.14 -1.85
CA HIS A 31 6.76 5.27 -1.93
C HIS A 31 7.31 6.19 -0.85
N LEU A 32 6.65 7.32 -0.58
CA LEU A 32 7.06 8.24 0.48
C LEU A 32 6.98 7.58 1.87
N LEU A 33 5.88 6.86 2.15
CA LEU A 33 5.73 6.12 3.40
C LEU A 33 6.81 5.05 3.53
N PHE A 34 7.01 4.23 2.50
CA PHE A 34 7.99 3.15 2.54
C PHE A 34 9.43 3.67 2.63
N ALA A 35 9.77 4.73 1.89
CA ALA A 35 11.07 5.39 1.99
C ALA A 35 11.32 5.93 3.41
N GLY A 36 10.29 6.51 4.06
CA GLY A 36 10.39 6.92 5.45
C GLY A 36 10.70 5.76 6.41
N ILE A 37 10.11 4.59 6.17
CA ILE A 37 10.40 3.37 6.95
C ILE A 37 11.83 2.88 6.72
N VAL A 38 12.31 2.90 5.47
CA VAL A 38 13.70 2.55 5.13
C VAL A 38 14.68 3.48 5.85
N LEU A 39 14.43 4.79 5.84
CA LEU A 39 15.28 5.77 6.53
C LEU A 39 15.28 5.61 8.06
N ALA A 40 14.16 5.15 8.62
CA ALA A 40 14.02 4.90 10.06
C ALA A 40 14.62 3.56 10.51
N TYR A 41 14.93 2.64 9.60
CA TYR A 41 15.25 1.24 9.90
C TYR A 41 16.33 1.03 10.96
N SER A 42 17.45 1.74 10.86
CA SER A 42 18.59 1.63 11.79
C SER A 42 18.44 2.49 13.05
N GLN A 43 17.42 3.34 13.09
CA GLN A 43 17.23 4.34 14.14
C GLN A 43 16.16 3.93 15.17
N VAL A 44 15.35 2.91 14.85
CA VAL A 44 14.21 2.49 15.66
C VAL A 44 14.41 1.07 16.19
N ASN A 45 13.70 0.73 17.26
CA ASN A 45 13.67 -0.62 17.80
C ASN A 45 12.68 -1.53 17.03
N HIS A 46 12.74 -2.83 17.30
CA HIS A 46 11.92 -3.84 16.62
C HIS A 46 10.41 -3.57 16.74
N LEU A 47 9.93 -3.15 17.91
CA LEU A 47 8.51 -2.87 18.11
C LEU A 47 8.05 -1.70 17.23
N THR A 48 8.81 -0.61 17.23
CA THR A 48 8.51 0.58 16.42
C THR A 48 8.55 0.25 14.93
N LEU A 49 9.55 -0.50 14.44
CA LEU A 49 9.59 -0.93 13.04
C LEU A 49 8.38 -1.80 12.69
N GLY A 50 8.04 -2.76 13.56
CA GLY A 50 6.87 -3.64 13.36
C GLY A 50 5.57 -2.85 13.24
N LEU A 51 5.38 -1.81 14.07
CA LEU A 51 4.21 -0.93 13.99
C LEU A 51 4.18 -0.09 12.71
N LEU A 52 5.32 0.43 12.28
CA LEU A 52 5.43 1.19 11.02
C LEU A 52 5.07 0.31 9.81
N LEU A 53 5.62 -0.90 9.76
CA LEU A 53 5.32 -1.87 8.70
C LEU A 53 3.85 -2.32 8.74
N ALA A 54 3.31 -2.60 9.93
CA ALA A 54 1.89 -2.93 10.07
C ALA A 54 0.98 -1.78 9.58
N GLY A 55 1.31 -0.53 9.92
CA GLY A 55 0.61 0.66 9.43
C GLY A 55 0.68 0.78 7.90
N PHE A 56 1.85 0.52 7.31
CA PHE A 56 2.03 0.50 5.86
C PHE A 56 1.21 -0.59 5.17
N LEU A 57 1.11 -1.79 5.76
CA LEU A 57 0.28 -2.88 5.22
C LEU A 57 -1.22 -2.58 5.34
N ILE A 58 -1.66 -1.96 6.44
CA ILE A 58 -3.05 -1.48 6.59
C ILE A 58 -3.37 -0.44 5.51
N TYR A 59 -2.45 0.51 5.29
CA TYR A 59 -2.57 1.49 4.22
C TYR A 59 -2.64 0.84 2.85
N THR A 60 -1.78 -0.14 2.57
CA THR A 60 -1.75 -0.87 1.30
C THR A 60 -3.06 -1.62 1.05
N ALA A 61 -3.62 -2.28 2.07
CA ALA A 61 -4.92 -2.94 1.98
C ALA A 61 -6.05 -1.94 1.71
N TRP A 62 -6.00 -0.76 2.33
CA TRP A 62 -6.95 0.31 2.07
C TRP A 62 -6.85 0.83 0.62
N ILE A 63 -5.64 1.05 0.11
CA ILE A 63 -5.40 1.46 -1.28
C ILE A 63 -5.92 0.41 -2.26
N MET A 64 -5.65 -0.86 -2.02
CA MET A 64 -6.16 -1.94 -2.86
C MET A 64 -7.67 -1.87 -2.97
N ARG A 65 -8.35 -1.63 -1.85
CA ARG A 65 -9.80 -1.45 -1.85
C ARG A 65 -10.25 -0.18 -2.57
N ALA A 66 -9.59 0.95 -2.33
CA ALA A 66 -9.93 2.22 -2.97
C ALA A 66 -9.81 2.12 -4.50
N ILE A 67 -8.73 1.52 -5.01
CA ILE A 67 -8.54 1.29 -6.44
C ILE A 67 -9.62 0.37 -6.99
N TRP A 68 -10.03 -0.67 -6.24
CA TRP A 68 -11.09 -1.57 -6.70
C TRP A 68 -12.44 -0.87 -6.90
N VAL A 69 -12.76 0.03 -5.98
CA VAL A 69 -14.02 0.79 -5.89
C VAL A 69 -14.05 1.94 -6.91
N ASP A 70 -12.91 2.57 -7.19
CA ASP A 70 -12.78 3.67 -8.17
C ASP A 70 -12.32 3.19 -9.57
N ALA A 71 -12.15 1.87 -9.79
CA ALA A 71 -11.63 1.32 -11.06
C ALA A 71 -12.47 1.68 -12.30
N ASP A 72 -13.78 1.84 -12.13
CA ASP A 72 -14.69 2.19 -13.22
C ASP A 72 -14.78 3.72 -13.42
N ASN A 73 -14.11 4.52 -12.59
CA ASN A 73 -14.09 5.99 -12.67
C ASN A 73 -12.95 6.47 -13.60
N THR A 74 -13.00 6.00 -14.84
CA THR A 74 -12.09 6.32 -15.93
C THR A 74 -12.81 6.21 -17.27
N ASP A 75 -12.42 7.02 -18.26
CA ASP A 75 -13.05 7.02 -19.58
C ASP A 75 -12.72 5.74 -20.38
N THR A 76 -11.65 5.02 -20.02
CA THR A 76 -11.19 3.81 -20.72
C THR A 76 -11.22 2.60 -19.77
N PRO A 77 -12.18 1.67 -19.92
CA PRO A 77 -12.34 0.52 -19.02
C PRO A 77 -11.09 -0.35 -18.84
N LEU A 78 -10.24 -0.42 -19.87
CA LEU A 78 -8.97 -1.15 -19.83
C LEU A 78 -8.05 -0.65 -18.70
N TYR A 79 -8.03 0.66 -18.42
CA TYR A 79 -7.18 1.22 -17.37
C TYR A 79 -7.61 0.80 -15.97
N GLY A 80 -8.92 0.62 -15.73
CA GLY A 80 -9.44 0.07 -14.47
C GLY A 80 -8.94 -1.35 -14.21
N THR A 81 -9.00 -2.20 -15.24
CA THR A 81 -8.49 -3.58 -15.18
C THR A 81 -6.98 -3.62 -14.94
N ILE A 82 -6.21 -2.81 -15.66
CA ILE A 82 -4.75 -2.71 -15.47
C ILE A 82 -4.43 -2.25 -14.04
N ALA A 83 -5.11 -1.21 -13.55
CA ALA A 83 -4.89 -0.68 -12.21
C ALA A 83 -5.13 -1.75 -11.12
N ARG A 84 -6.19 -2.56 -11.26
CA ARG A 84 -6.46 -3.68 -10.32
C ARG A 84 -5.32 -4.71 -10.33
N TYR A 85 -4.86 -5.16 -11.49
CA TYR A 85 -3.78 -6.15 -11.58
C TYR A 85 -2.46 -5.62 -11.04
N LEU A 86 -2.07 -4.40 -11.40
CA LEU A 86 -0.86 -3.76 -10.88
C LEU A 86 -0.92 -3.62 -9.36
N THR A 87 -2.08 -3.26 -8.81
CA THR A 87 -2.25 -3.10 -7.36
C THR A 87 -2.17 -4.41 -6.61
N VAL A 88 -2.71 -5.51 -7.17
CA VAL A 88 -2.56 -6.85 -6.57
C VAL A 88 -1.09 -7.26 -6.55
N ALA A 89 -0.38 -7.11 -7.68
CA ALA A 89 1.05 -7.42 -7.76
C ALA A 89 1.88 -6.59 -6.77
N TRP A 90 1.61 -5.28 -6.69
CA TRP A 90 2.24 -4.39 -5.73
C TRP A 90 1.96 -4.79 -4.28
N THR A 91 0.72 -5.14 -3.94
CA THR A 91 0.34 -5.53 -2.57
C THR A 91 1.07 -6.78 -2.12
N ILE A 92 1.19 -7.79 -3.00
CA ILE A 92 1.97 -9.01 -2.71
C ILE A 92 3.43 -8.64 -2.47
N ASN A 93 4.02 -7.81 -3.33
CA ASN A 93 5.40 -7.34 -3.17
C ASN A 93 5.59 -6.59 -1.83
N ALA A 94 4.71 -5.65 -1.51
CA ALA A 94 4.76 -4.87 -0.28
C ALA A 94 4.72 -5.74 0.98
N VAL A 95 3.87 -6.78 0.99
CA VAL A 95 3.80 -7.76 2.08
C VAL A 95 5.12 -8.52 2.22
N LEU A 96 5.65 -9.05 1.11
CA LEU A 96 6.89 -9.82 1.12
C LEU A 96 8.08 -8.96 1.58
N VAL A 97 8.27 -7.78 1.00
CA VAL A 97 9.35 -6.86 1.36
C VAL A 97 9.24 -6.45 2.83
N SER A 98 8.05 -6.10 3.31
CA SER A 98 7.85 -5.75 4.73
C SER A 98 8.18 -6.92 5.65
N GLY A 99 7.76 -8.13 5.30
CA GLY A 99 8.06 -9.34 6.06
C GLY A 99 9.56 -9.63 6.14
N PHE A 100 10.26 -9.64 5.01
CA PHE A 100 11.71 -9.87 4.98
C PHE A 100 12.49 -8.76 5.69
N MET A 101 12.08 -7.51 5.52
CA MET A 101 12.69 -6.37 6.21
C MET A 101 12.56 -6.48 7.73
N PHE A 102 11.39 -6.89 8.23
CA PHE A 102 11.20 -7.12 9.66
C PHE A 102 12.04 -8.30 10.18
N LEU A 103 12.09 -9.41 9.44
CA LEU A 103 12.92 -10.56 9.78
C LEU A 103 14.42 -10.20 9.84
N ALA A 104 14.92 -9.45 8.85
CA ALA A 104 16.31 -8.95 8.85
C ALA A 104 16.60 -8.06 10.06
N HIS A 105 15.63 -7.22 10.44
CA HIS A 105 15.79 -6.34 11.59
C HIS A 105 15.84 -7.13 12.91
N LEU A 106 15.05 -8.21 13.02
CA LEU A 106 15.09 -9.13 14.17
C LEU A 106 16.39 -9.93 14.24
N SER A 107 17.03 -10.23 13.10
CA SER A 107 18.34 -10.89 13.07
C SER A 107 19.51 -9.94 13.31
N GLY A 108 19.26 -8.63 13.42
CA GLY A 108 20.30 -7.61 13.59
C GLY A 108 21.08 -7.32 12.30
N GLU A 109 20.57 -7.76 11.15
CA GLU A 109 21.19 -7.51 9.85
C GLU A 109 20.93 -6.06 9.41
N PRO A 110 21.93 -5.35 8.88
CA PRO A 110 21.67 -4.09 8.20
C PRO A 110 20.88 -4.35 6.90
N LEU A 111 20.12 -3.35 6.44
CA LEU A 111 19.53 -3.39 5.11
C LEU A 111 20.63 -3.55 4.06
N PRO A 112 20.51 -4.48 3.10
CA PRO A 112 21.45 -4.63 1.99
C PRO A 112 21.17 -3.55 0.93
N LEU A 113 21.25 -2.28 1.32
CA LEU A 113 21.09 -1.12 0.45
C LEU A 113 22.42 -0.34 0.46
N PRO A 114 22.90 0.18 -0.68
CA PRO A 114 24.23 0.76 -0.83
C PRO A 114 24.37 2.18 -0.24
N PHE A 115 23.68 2.49 0.86
CA PHE A 115 23.72 3.82 1.49
C PHE A 115 23.71 3.74 3.01
#